data_AF-A0A5E4T8H1-F1
#
_entry.id   AF-A0A5E4T8H1-F1
#
_cell.length_a   1.000
_cell.length_b   1.000
_cell.length_c   1.000
_cell.angle_alpha   90.00
_cell.angle_beta   90.00
_cell.angle_gamma   90.00
#
_symmetry.space_group_name_H-M   'P 1'
#
loop_
_entity.id
_entity.type
_entity.pdbx_description
1 polymer ?
#
loop_
_entity_poly.entity_id
_entity_poly.type
_entity_poly.pdbx_seq_one_letter_code
_entity_poly.pdbx_strand_id
1 'polypeptide(L)'
;MRPAPSWPPMPSGGVPVAPPRRRAASQIALWWLMGVIGMLFSLMLVAYVMRMSLGDWRALPPVNALWVTTGLLGAACIVMQSSASQARRGEWRRSRRDWGLAGVLALAFVAGQLWVWRDLVAHRYGVSGNPANSFFFLLTGLHALHLIGGLVAWACPIPRRFTSATRARRLSLTAQYWHFLFVLWVVLFAAIVNLTPEIAQRLCGTGGLSP
;
A
#
# COMPACT_ATOMS: atom_id res chain seq x y z
N MET A 1 -1.52 56.44 -49.87
CA MET A 1 -1.09 55.79 -48.60
C MET A 1 -2.34 55.27 -47.91
N ARG A 2 -2.47 53.96 -47.68
CA ARG A 2 -3.64 53.37 -46.99
C ARG A 2 -3.39 53.38 -45.48
N PRO A 3 -4.38 53.77 -44.65
CA PRO A 3 -4.22 53.73 -43.19
C PRO A 3 -4.11 52.28 -42.70
N ALA A 4 -3.21 52.04 -41.74
CA ALA A 4 -3.00 50.71 -41.15
C ALA A 4 -4.23 50.31 -40.28
N PRO A 5 -4.61 49.03 -40.25
CA PRO A 5 -5.72 48.56 -39.40
C PRO A 5 -5.39 48.75 -37.91
N SER A 6 -6.26 49.45 -37.18
CA SER A 6 -6.18 49.62 -35.73
C SER A 6 -6.74 48.38 -35.03
N TRP A 7 -5.89 47.40 -34.73
CA TRP A 7 -6.32 46.25 -33.93
C TRP A 7 -6.49 46.65 -32.46
N PRO A 8 -7.55 46.16 -31.78
CA PRO A 8 -7.68 46.35 -30.34
C PRO A 8 -6.53 45.65 -29.60
N PRO A 9 -6.09 46.18 -28.45
CA PRO A 9 -5.01 45.58 -27.67
C PRO A 9 -5.39 44.16 -27.25
N MET A 10 -4.46 43.21 -27.44
CA MET A 10 -4.63 41.83 -27.01
C MET A 10 -4.90 41.80 -25.49
N PRO A 11 -5.93 41.07 -25.01
CA PRO A 11 -6.14 40.89 -23.58
C PRO A 11 -4.89 40.29 -22.95
N SER A 12 -4.44 40.85 -21.83
CA SER A 12 -3.31 40.35 -21.01
C SER A 12 -3.67 39.06 -20.24
N GLY A 13 -4.41 38.16 -20.87
CA GLY A 13 -4.74 36.85 -20.35
C GLY A 13 -3.60 35.89 -20.66
N GLY A 14 -2.70 35.69 -19.69
CA GLY A 14 -1.77 34.56 -19.73
C GLY A 14 -2.56 33.28 -19.97
N VAL A 15 -2.26 32.58 -21.07
CA VAL A 15 -2.86 31.28 -21.39
C VAL A 15 -2.75 30.41 -20.13
N PRO A 16 -3.85 29.82 -19.63
CA PRO A 16 -3.76 28.86 -18.54
C PRO A 16 -2.79 27.76 -18.98
N VAL A 17 -1.61 27.72 -18.36
CA VAL A 17 -0.61 26.69 -18.65
C VAL A 17 -1.23 25.36 -18.23
N ALA A 18 -1.82 24.65 -19.20
CA ALA A 18 -2.39 23.34 -18.96
C ALA A 18 -1.30 22.47 -18.32
N PRO A 19 -1.59 21.80 -17.19
CA PRO A 19 -0.58 21.01 -16.49
C PRO A 19 -0.01 19.97 -17.47
N PRO A 20 1.32 19.74 -17.48
CA PRO A 20 1.94 18.91 -18.51
C PRO A 20 1.32 17.51 -18.51
N ARG A 21 0.78 17.08 -19.65
CA ARG A 21 -0.02 15.86 -19.90
C ARG A 21 0.56 14.57 -19.27
N ARG A 22 1.89 14.49 -19.14
CA ARG A 22 2.64 13.41 -18.45
C ARG A 22 2.43 13.38 -16.92
N ARG A 23 1.80 14.37 -16.28
CA ARG A 23 1.44 14.39 -14.84
C ARG A 23 0.15 13.63 -14.57
N ALA A 24 -0.88 13.88 -15.37
CA ALA A 24 -2.15 13.18 -15.25
C ALA A 24 -1.99 11.68 -15.51
N ALA A 25 -1.29 11.30 -16.59
CA ALA A 25 -1.16 9.89 -16.98
C ALA A 25 -0.52 8.99 -15.91
N SER A 26 0.58 9.44 -15.27
CA SER A 26 1.25 8.65 -14.22
C SER A 26 0.41 8.48 -12.96
N GLN A 27 -0.43 9.47 -12.65
CA GLN A 27 -1.29 9.43 -11.47
C GLN A 27 -2.53 8.57 -11.72
N ILE A 28 -3.13 8.67 -12.91
CA ILE A 28 -4.23 7.81 -13.34
C ILE A 28 -3.79 6.34 -13.34
N ALA A 29 -2.62 6.03 -13.89
CA ALA A 29 -2.08 4.67 -13.89
C ALA A 29 -1.87 4.13 -12.47
N LEU A 30 -1.38 4.95 -11.54
CA LEU A 30 -1.22 4.56 -10.14
C LEU A 30 -2.57 4.27 -9.46
N TRP A 31 -3.56 5.15 -9.65
CA TRP A 31 -4.91 4.93 -9.11
C TRP A 31 -5.56 3.67 -9.67
N TRP A 32 -5.42 3.42 -10.96
CA TRP A 32 -5.88 2.17 -11.58
C TRP A 32 -5.22 0.94 -10.96
N LEU A 33 -3.90 0.96 -10.82
CA LEU A 33 -3.15 -0.13 -10.18
C LEU A 33 -3.64 -0.36 -8.74
N MET A 34 -3.80 0.71 -7.96
CA MET A 34 -4.31 0.63 -6.59
C MET A 34 -5.74 0.07 -6.53
N GLY A 35 -6.60 0.46 -7.47
CA GLY A 35 -7.96 -0.07 -7.59
C GLY A 35 -7.98 -1.57 -7.88
N VAL A 36 -7.16 -2.05 -8.83
CA VAL A 36 -7.06 -3.48 -9.16
C VAL A 36 -6.53 -4.30 -7.98
N ILE A 37 -5.46 -3.82 -7.32
CA ILE A 37 -4.91 -4.47 -6.13
C ILE A 37 -5.96 -4.50 -5.02
N GLY A 38 -6.62 -3.37 -4.75
CA GLY A 38 -7.67 -3.28 -3.74
C GLY A 38 -8.80 -4.27 -3.99
N MET A 39 -9.29 -4.33 -5.23
CA MET A 39 -10.34 -5.27 -5.63
C MET A 39 -9.92 -6.73 -5.44
N LEU A 40 -8.70 -7.10 -5.82
CA LEU A 40 -8.16 -8.44 -5.62
C LEU A 40 -8.15 -8.83 -4.13
N PHE A 41 -7.66 -7.95 -3.26
CA PHE A 41 -7.63 -8.20 -1.81
C PHE A 41 -9.03 -8.24 -1.20
N SER A 42 -9.94 -7.35 -1.63
CA SER A 42 -11.33 -7.35 -1.15
C SER A 42 -12.05 -8.65 -1.50
N LEU A 43 -11.90 -9.16 -2.74
CA LEU A 43 -12.49 -10.43 -3.15
C LEU A 43 -11.94 -11.61 -2.33
N MET A 44 -10.63 -11.63 -2.10
CA MET A 44 -9.99 -12.66 -1.27
C MET A 44 -10.45 -12.58 0.19
N LEU A 45 -10.67 -11.37 0.71
CA LEU A 45 -11.17 -11.16 2.07
C LEU A 45 -12.63 -11.61 2.22
N VAL A 46 -13.47 -11.35 1.22
CA VAL A 46 -14.85 -11.87 1.18
C VAL A 46 -14.85 -13.39 1.13
N ALA A 47 -13.99 -14.00 0.30
CA ALA A 47 -13.83 -15.45 0.25
C ALA A 47 -13.36 -16.04 1.61
N TYR A 48 -12.46 -15.34 2.31
CA TYR A 48 -12.04 -15.71 3.66
C TYR A 48 -13.21 -15.70 4.66
N VAL A 49 -14.03 -14.64 4.66
CA VAL A 49 -15.21 -14.53 5.53
C VAL A 49 -16.23 -15.62 5.20
N MET A 50 -16.50 -15.87 3.92
CA MET A 50 -17.41 -16.95 3.49
C MET A 50 -16.89 -18.33 3.91
N ARG A 51 -15.58 -18.57 3.91
CA ARG A 51 -15.03 -19.86 4.35
C ARG A 51 -15.16 -20.05 5.87
N MET A 52 -15.19 -18.96 6.64
CA MET A 52 -15.36 -19.00 8.10
C MET A 52 -16.73 -19.53 8.53
N SER A 53 -17.75 -19.49 7.67
CA SER A 53 -19.09 -20.04 7.96
C SER A 53 -19.19 -21.56 7.79
N LEU A 54 -18.19 -22.20 7.18
CA LEU A 54 -18.10 -23.65 7.04
C LEU A 54 -17.34 -24.17 8.27
N GLY A 55 -18.05 -24.84 9.20
CA GLY A 55 -17.67 -25.13 10.59
C GLY A 55 -16.34 -25.84 10.90
N ASP A 56 -15.48 -26.04 9.89
CA ASP A 56 -14.10 -26.55 10.04
C ASP A 56 -13.09 -25.43 10.38
N TRP A 57 -13.54 -24.19 10.50
CA TRP A 57 -12.68 -23.04 10.76
C TRP A 57 -12.15 -23.03 12.21
N ARG A 58 -10.84 -22.88 12.36
CA ARG A 58 -10.20 -22.62 13.67
C ARG A 58 -9.33 -21.37 13.59
N ALA A 59 -9.45 -20.53 14.62
CA ALA A 59 -8.63 -19.33 14.77
C ALA A 59 -7.14 -19.70 14.85
N LEU A 60 -6.30 -18.89 14.20
CA LEU A 60 -4.86 -18.93 14.42
C LEU A 60 -4.56 -18.48 15.86
N PRO A 61 -3.58 -19.08 16.54
CA PRO A 61 -3.13 -18.58 17.84
C PRO A 61 -2.61 -17.14 17.72
N PRO A 62 -2.71 -16.33 18.79
CA PRO A 62 -2.28 -14.94 18.78
C PRO A 62 -0.77 -14.85 18.53
N VAL A 63 -0.41 -14.46 17.31
CA VAL A 63 0.98 -14.21 16.90
C VAL A 63 1.36 -12.78 17.24
N ASN A 64 1.80 -12.56 18.48
CA ASN A 64 2.24 -11.25 18.99
C ASN A 64 3.31 -10.59 18.10
N ALA A 65 4.12 -11.40 17.40
CA ALA A 65 5.11 -10.94 16.44
C ALA A 65 4.54 -10.11 15.28
N LEU A 66 3.27 -10.32 14.90
CA LEU A 66 2.61 -9.52 13.85
C LEU A 66 2.37 -8.06 14.27
N TRP A 67 2.24 -7.78 15.57
CA TRP A 67 2.11 -6.40 16.06
C TRP A 67 3.42 -5.63 15.88
N VAL A 68 4.55 -6.30 16.13
CA VAL A 68 5.89 -5.71 15.96
C VAL A 68 6.16 -5.40 14.49
N THR A 69 5.86 -6.34 13.58
CA THR A 69 6.03 -6.09 12.13
C THR A 69 5.09 -4.97 11.67
N THR A 70 3.84 -4.94 12.11
CA THR A 70 2.89 -3.87 11.76
C THR A 70 3.37 -2.50 12.22
N GLY A 71 3.89 -2.40 13.46
CA GLY A 71 4.49 -1.16 13.97
C GLY A 71 5.69 -0.70 13.14
N LEU A 72 6.52 -1.64 12.70
CA LEU A 72 7.68 -1.35 11.85
C LEU A 72 7.28 -0.80 10.47
N LEU A 73 6.23 -1.37 9.86
CA LEU A 73 5.69 -0.86 8.60
C LEU A 73 5.07 0.53 8.78
N GLY A 74 4.37 0.78 9.89
CA GLY A 74 3.85 2.10 10.25
C GLY A 74 4.96 3.14 10.37
N ALA A 75 6.06 2.79 11.05
CA ALA A 75 7.24 3.65 11.14
C ALA A 75 7.85 3.92 9.75
N ALA A 76 7.94 2.90 8.88
CA ALA A 76 8.43 3.06 7.51
C ALA A 76 7.59 4.07 6.71
N CYS A 77 6.26 4.04 6.85
CA CYS A 77 5.37 5.00 6.19
C CYS A 77 5.57 6.43 6.68
N ILE A 78 5.71 6.65 7.99
CA ILE A 78 5.98 7.98 8.56
C ILE A 78 7.29 8.55 8.01
N VAL A 79 8.36 7.74 8.01
CA VAL A 79 9.67 8.14 7.48
C VAL A 79 9.61 8.39 5.96
N MET A 80 8.82 7.61 5.22
CA MET A 80 8.63 7.83 3.79
C MET A 80 7.90 9.15 3.51
N GLN A 81 6.88 9.47 4.31
CA GLN A 81 6.12 10.72 4.20
C GLN A 81 6.99 11.93 4.55
N SER A 82 7.85 11.82 5.58
CA SER A 82 8.80 12.87 5.91
C SER A 82 9.82 13.06 4.78
N SER A 83 10.30 11.99 4.14
CA SER A 83 11.20 12.11 2.98
C SER A 83 10.54 12.85 1.82
N ALA A 84 9.28 12.54 1.52
CA ALA A 84 8.53 13.19 0.45
C ALA A 84 8.26 14.67 0.75
N SER A 85 7.98 15.04 2.00
CA SER A 85 7.77 16.44 2.39
C SER A 85 9.06 17.26 2.31
N GLN A 86 10.20 16.69 2.72
CA GLN A 86 11.52 17.31 2.64
C GLN A 86 11.97 17.50 1.18
N ALA A 87 11.68 16.53 0.30
CA ALA A 87 11.94 16.66 -1.14
C ALA A 87 11.20 17.86 -1.76
N ARG A 88 9.97 18.15 -1.30
CA ARG A 88 9.19 19.31 -1.74
C ARG A 88 9.78 20.64 -1.25
N ARG A 89 10.44 20.64 -0.10
CA ARG A 89 11.14 21.81 0.48
C ARG A 89 12.54 22.04 -0.11
N GLY A 90 13.01 21.17 -1.01
CA GLY A 90 14.35 21.27 -1.61
C GLY A 90 15.48 20.67 -0.78
N GLU A 91 15.19 20.07 0.38
CA GLU A 91 16.17 19.43 1.28
C GLU A 91 16.58 18.02 0.78
N TRP A 92 17.20 17.95 -0.40
CA TRP A 92 17.49 16.69 -1.10
C TRP A 92 18.35 15.69 -0.32
N ARG A 93 19.34 16.17 0.44
CA ARG A 93 20.25 15.31 1.22
C ARG A 93 19.50 14.61 2.36
N ARG A 94 18.63 15.33 3.05
CA ARG A 94 17.83 14.81 4.17
C ARG A 94 16.73 13.88 3.67
N SER A 95 16.07 14.26 2.59
CA SER A 95 15.11 13.41 1.87
C SER A 95 15.73 12.07 1.43
N ARG A 96 16.95 12.08 0.87
CA ARG A 96 17.67 10.85 0.45
C ARG A 96 17.96 9.91 1.62
N ARG A 97 18.38 10.46 2.77
CA ARG A 97 18.66 9.68 3.98
C ARG A 97 17.38 9.02 4.51
N ASP A 98 16.32 9.80 4.64
CA ASP A 98 15.05 9.30 5.19
C ASP A 98 14.40 8.31 4.22
N TRP A 99 14.54 8.52 2.91
CA TRP A 99 14.17 7.53 1.88
C TRP A 99 14.91 6.20 2.06
N GLY A 100 16.22 6.26 2.33
CA GLY A 100 17.07 5.12 2.68
C GLY A 100 16.53 4.36 3.90
N LEU A 101 16.28 5.09 4.97
CA LEU A 101 15.77 4.55 6.23
C LEU A 101 14.40 3.88 6.05
N ALA A 102 13.49 4.49 5.29
CA ALA A 102 12.18 3.90 5.02
C ALA A 102 12.28 2.54 4.29
N GLY A 103 13.21 2.41 3.34
CA GLY A 103 13.46 1.13 2.67
C GLY A 103 14.08 0.07 3.58
N VAL A 104 14.97 0.45 4.49
CA VAL A 104 15.53 -0.47 5.49
C VAL A 104 14.46 -0.98 6.45
N LEU A 105 13.59 -0.09 6.94
CA LEU A 105 12.46 -0.48 7.79
C LEU A 105 11.51 -1.42 7.06
N ALA A 106 11.26 -1.18 5.77
CA ALA A 106 10.42 -2.06 4.97
C ALA A 106 11.06 -3.43 4.68
N LEU A 107 12.38 -3.48 4.45
CA LEU A 107 13.11 -4.74 4.35
C LEU A 107 13.02 -5.54 5.65
N ALA A 108 13.15 -4.87 6.79
CA ALA A 108 13.00 -5.48 8.09
C ALA A 108 11.55 -5.98 8.33
N PHE A 109 10.53 -5.31 7.80
CA PHE A 109 9.15 -5.81 7.78
C PHE A 109 9.05 -7.12 7.00
N VAL A 110 9.58 -7.16 5.76
CA VAL A 110 9.55 -8.38 4.93
C VAL A 110 10.28 -9.53 5.64
N ALA A 111 11.47 -9.27 6.20
CA ALA A 111 12.21 -10.27 6.97
C ALA A 111 11.43 -10.77 8.20
N GLY A 112 10.79 -9.85 8.94
CA GLY A 112 9.93 -10.20 10.06
C GLY A 112 8.74 -11.06 9.64
N GLN A 113 8.14 -10.78 8.49
CA GLN A 113 7.04 -11.58 7.96
C GLN A 113 7.49 -12.99 7.59
N LEU A 114 8.68 -13.14 6.97
CA LEU A 114 9.28 -14.45 6.71
C LEU A 114 9.55 -15.21 8.01
N TRP A 115 10.01 -14.52 9.05
CA TRP A 115 10.25 -15.14 10.35
C TRP A 115 8.95 -15.68 10.97
N VAL A 116 7.87 -14.88 10.95
CA VAL A 116 6.53 -15.33 11.41
C VAL A 116 6.04 -16.54 10.62
N TRP A 117 6.22 -16.55 9.29
CA TRP A 117 5.85 -17.71 8.49
C TRP A 117 6.62 -18.98 8.87
N ARG A 118 7.93 -18.86 9.09
CA ARG A 118 8.76 -19.99 9.52
C ARG A 118 8.34 -20.50 10.91
N ASP A 119 8.06 -19.59 11.82
CA ASP A 119 7.59 -19.92 13.17
C ASP A 119 6.24 -20.66 13.13
N LEU A 120 5.28 -20.18 12.33
CA LEU A 120 3.98 -20.84 12.17
C LEU A 120 4.10 -22.25 11.57
N VAL A 121 4.95 -22.41 10.55
CA VAL A 121 5.21 -23.72 9.94
C VAL A 121 5.87 -24.68 10.94
N ALA A 122 6.81 -24.19 11.75
CA ALA A 122 7.47 -24.98 12.81
C ALA A 122 6.47 -25.46 13.87
N HIS A 123 5.50 -24.63 14.24
CA HIS A 123 4.41 -24.97 15.18
C HIS A 123 3.27 -25.80 14.54
N ARG A 124 3.48 -26.42 13.37
CA ARG A 124 2.51 -27.26 12.64
C ARG A 124 1.28 -26.50 12.10
N TYR A 125 1.27 -25.17 12.15
CA TYR A 125 0.28 -24.32 11.48
C TYR A 125 0.67 -24.05 10.02
N GLY A 126 0.87 -25.13 9.25
CA GLY A 126 1.22 -25.05 7.84
C GLY A 126 0.02 -24.73 6.92
N VAL A 127 0.33 -24.44 5.64
CA VAL A 127 -0.65 -24.11 4.58
C VAL A 127 -1.70 -25.22 4.36
N SER A 128 -1.34 -26.48 4.61
CA SER A 128 -2.21 -27.66 4.40
C SER A 128 -3.01 -28.11 5.62
N GLY A 129 -2.84 -27.47 6.79
CA GLY A 129 -3.44 -27.95 8.04
C GLY A 129 -4.89 -27.50 8.27
N ASN A 130 -5.23 -26.28 7.86
CA ASN A 130 -6.54 -25.65 8.11
C ASN A 130 -6.80 -24.60 7.03
N PRO A 131 -8.02 -24.51 6.45
CA PRO A 131 -8.39 -23.44 5.53
C PRO A 131 -8.02 -22.02 6.02
N ALA A 132 -8.12 -21.75 7.32
CA ALA A 132 -7.74 -20.46 7.92
C ALA A 132 -6.25 -20.14 7.70
N ASN A 133 -5.38 -21.14 7.86
CA ASN A 133 -3.94 -20.99 7.61
C ASN A 133 -3.68 -20.73 6.13
N SER A 134 -4.35 -21.47 5.22
CA SER A 134 -4.16 -21.29 3.79
C SER A 134 -4.49 -19.86 3.34
N PHE A 135 -5.61 -19.30 3.79
CA PHE A 135 -5.99 -17.90 3.50
C PHE A 135 -5.03 -16.90 4.14
N PHE A 136 -4.56 -17.16 5.36
CA PHE A 136 -3.54 -16.32 6.01
C PHE A 136 -2.26 -16.24 5.18
N PHE A 137 -1.70 -17.38 4.76
CA PHE A 137 -0.49 -17.43 3.93
C PHE A 137 -0.72 -16.80 2.54
N LEU A 138 -1.89 -17.01 1.92
CA LEU A 138 -2.23 -16.41 0.64
C LEU A 138 -2.35 -14.88 0.73
N LEU A 139 -3.12 -14.35 1.69
CA LEU A 139 -3.31 -12.92 1.88
C LEU A 139 -2.01 -12.21 2.27
N THR A 140 -1.29 -12.74 3.25
CA THR A 140 -0.02 -12.15 3.70
C THR A 140 1.09 -12.32 2.65
N GLY A 141 1.09 -13.43 1.91
CA GLY A 141 2.04 -13.70 0.83
C GLY A 141 1.84 -12.79 -0.37
N LEU A 142 0.58 -12.62 -0.80
CA LEU A 142 0.25 -11.66 -1.86
C LEU A 142 0.61 -10.24 -1.42
N HIS A 143 0.39 -9.89 -0.16
CA HIS A 143 0.77 -8.58 0.37
C HIS A 143 2.28 -8.36 0.35
N ALA A 144 3.05 -9.35 0.82
CA ALA A 144 4.51 -9.33 0.75
C ALA A 144 5.02 -9.21 -0.68
N LEU A 145 4.41 -9.88 -1.65
CA LEU A 145 4.75 -9.76 -3.07
C LEU A 145 4.57 -8.31 -3.58
N HIS A 146 3.46 -7.66 -3.23
CA HIS A 146 3.23 -6.27 -3.59
C HIS A 146 4.21 -5.30 -2.92
N LEU A 147 4.57 -5.56 -1.65
CA LEU A 147 5.62 -4.80 -0.97
C LEU A 147 6.99 -4.96 -1.64
N ILE A 148 7.34 -6.18 -2.06
CA ILE A 148 8.58 -6.43 -2.83
C ILE A 148 8.52 -5.68 -4.15
N GLY A 149 7.39 -5.67 -4.86
CA GLY A 149 7.19 -4.85 -6.06
C GLY A 149 7.39 -3.35 -5.79
N GLY A 150 6.84 -2.85 -4.69
CA GLY A 150 7.07 -1.48 -4.21
C GLY A 150 8.53 -1.18 -3.85
N LEU A 151 9.24 -2.17 -3.32
CA LEU A 151 10.66 -2.08 -2.98
C LEU A 151 11.55 -2.03 -4.22
N VAL A 152 11.21 -2.77 -5.28
CA VAL A 152 11.87 -2.67 -6.59
C VAL A 152 11.69 -1.27 -7.17
N ALA A 153 10.48 -0.70 -7.06
CA ALA A 153 10.22 0.67 -7.50
C ALA A 153 10.97 1.72 -6.65
N TRP A 154 11.18 1.45 -5.35
CA TRP A 154 11.97 2.28 -4.44
C TRP A 154 13.48 2.21 -4.71
N ALA A 155 13.99 1.02 -5.03
CA ALA A 155 15.40 0.76 -5.32
C ALA A 155 15.82 1.29 -6.70
N CYS A 156 14.87 1.42 -7.63
CA CYS A 156 15.10 2.00 -8.94
C CYS A 156 15.74 3.39 -8.82
N PRO A 157 16.98 3.59 -9.31
CA PRO A 157 17.68 4.84 -9.14
C PRO A 157 16.95 5.96 -9.88
N ILE A 158 16.78 7.09 -9.21
CA ILE A 158 16.24 8.29 -9.85
C ILE A 158 17.37 8.92 -10.69
N PRO A 159 17.25 8.94 -12.03
CA PRO A 159 18.25 9.50 -12.93
C PRO A 159 18.61 10.95 -12.55
N ARG A 160 19.90 11.25 -12.47
CA ARG A 160 20.41 12.59 -12.14
C ARG A 160 19.93 13.67 -13.13
N ARG A 161 19.65 13.28 -14.38
CA ARG A 161 19.08 14.13 -15.44
C ARG A 161 17.67 14.65 -15.17
N PHE A 162 16.98 14.17 -14.12
CA PHE A 162 15.64 14.65 -13.80
C PHE A 162 15.65 15.94 -13.00
N THR A 163 14.76 16.86 -13.42
CA THR A 163 14.51 18.10 -12.70
C THR A 163 14.09 17.83 -11.27
N SER A 164 14.36 18.78 -10.38
CA SER A 164 13.92 18.78 -8.97
C SER A 164 12.43 18.39 -8.83
N ALA A 165 11.57 18.98 -9.68
CA ALA A 165 10.14 18.69 -9.72
C ALA A 165 9.80 17.25 -10.14
N THR A 166 10.50 16.69 -11.14
CA THR A 166 10.28 15.30 -11.58
C THR A 166 10.72 14.30 -10.50
N ARG A 167 11.81 14.59 -9.79
CA ARG A 167 12.28 13.77 -8.67
C ARG A 167 11.27 13.78 -7.52
N ALA A 168 10.85 14.97 -7.07
CA ALA A 168 9.85 15.11 -6.01
C ALA A 168 8.54 14.40 -6.35
N ARG A 169 8.10 14.47 -7.61
CA ARG A 169 6.90 13.77 -8.09
C ARG A 169 7.03 12.25 -7.99
N ARG A 170 8.17 11.68 -8.37
CA ARG A 170 8.41 10.23 -8.25
C ARG A 170 8.37 9.78 -6.80
N LEU A 171 9.05 10.50 -5.90
CA LEU A 171 8.97 10.21 -4.46
C LEU A 171 7.54 10.29 -3.93
N SER A 172 6.76 11.28 -4.37
CA SER A 172 5.36 11.42 -3.96
C SER A 172 4.47 10.27 -4.44
N LEU A 173 4.62 9.82 -5.70
CA LEU A 173 3.85 8.70 -6.24
C LEU A 173 4.19 7.39 -5.53
N THR A 174 5.48 7.14 -5.29
CA THR A 174 5.91 5.98 -4.52
C THR A 174 5.42 6.07 -3.08
N ALA A 175 5.53 7.23 -2.41
CA ALA A 175 5.00 7.39 -1.06
C ALA A 175 3.50 7.09 -1.01
N GLN A 176 2.71 7.54 -2.00
CA GLN A 176 1.28 7.25 -2.07
C GLN A 176 1.00 5.74 -2.20
N TYR A 177 1.75 5.03 -3.05
CA TYR A 177 1.66 3.58 -3.19
C TYR A 177 1.96 2.84 -1.88
N TRP A 178 3.00 3.26 -1.17
CA TRP A 178 3.39 2.66 0.13
C TRP A 178 2.33 2.90 1.21
N HIS A 179 1.74 4.09 1.28
CA HIS A 179 0.62 4.35 2.21
C HIS A 179 -0.59 3.49 1.90
N PHE A 180 -0.90 3.29 0.61
CA PHE A 180 -1.97 2.38 0.22
C PHE A 180 -1.71 0.94 0.69
N LEU A 181 -0.49 0.42 0.49
CA LEU A 181 -0.13 -0.90 0.99
C LEU A 181 -0.22 -0.98 2.53
N PHE A 182 0.17 0.06 3.25
CA PHE A 182 0.03 0.10 4.70
C PHE A 182 -1.44 0.09 5.16
N VAL A 183 -2.29 0.91 4.56
CA VAL A 183 -3.73 0.90 4.86
C VAL A 183 -4.33 -0.48 4.56
N LEU A 184 -3.96 -1.07 3.43
CA LEU A 184 -4.38 -2.41 3.06
C LEU A 184 -3.91 -3.45 4.09
N TRP A 185 -2.65 -3.36 4.56
CA TRP A 185 -2.12 -4.23 5.60
C TRP A 185 -2.90 -4.09 6.91
N VAL A 186 -3.21 -2.87 7.34
CA VAL A 186 -3.99 -2.62 8.56
C VAL A 186 -5.38 -3.24 8.46
N VAL A 187 -6.04 -3.15 7.30
CA VAL A 187 -7.34 -3.80 7.07
C VAL A 187 -7.22 -5.32 7.14
N LEU A 188 -6.20 -5.91 6.50
CA LEU A 188 -5.96 -7.35 6.55
C LEU A 188 -5.64 -7.83 7.97
N PHE A 189 -4.76 -7.12 8.67
CA PHE A 189 -4.37 -7.41 10.03
C PHE A 189 -5.59 -7.34 10.96
N ALA A 190 -6.40 -6.28 10.83
CA ALA A 190 -7.63 -6.15 11.58
C ALA A 190 -8.59 -7.32 11.31
N ALA A 191 -8.74 -7.73 10.06
CA ALA A 191 -9.60 -8.85 9.69
C ALA A 191 -9.04 -10.23 10.11
N ILE A 192 -7.73 -10.41 10.20
CA ILE A 192 -7.15 -11.68 10.66
C ILE A 192 -7.21 -11.78 12.19
N VAL A 193 -6.97 -10.67 12.90
CA VAL A 193 -6.89 -10.65 14.36
C VAL A 193 -8.26 -10.48 15.03
N ASN A 194 -9.12 -9.59 14.50
CA ASN A 194 -10.39 -9.24 15.14
C ASN A 194 -11.60 -9.98 14.56
N LEU A 195 -11.50 -10.62 13.38
CA LEU A 195 -12.65 -11.32 12.80
C LEU A 195 -12.83 -12.68 13.49
N THR A 196 -13.73 -12.71 14.48
CA THR A 196 -14.27 -13.92 15.09
C THR A 196 -15.51 -14.41 14.33
N PRO A 197 -15.83 -15.73 14.40
CA PRO A 197 -16.97 -16.31 13.71
C PRO A 197 -18.31 -15.64 14.09
N GLU A 198 -18.44 -15.11 15.30
CA GLU A 198 -19.63 -14.35 15.73
C GLU A 198 -19.84 -13.06 14.92
N ILE A 199 -18.77 -12.35 14.59
CA ILE A 199 -18.84 -11.13 13.77
C ILE A 199 -19.19 -11.48 12.33
N ALA A 200 -18.62 -12.58 11.81
CA ALA A 200 -18.97 -13.10 10.50
C ALA A 200 -20.46 -13.48 10.42
N GLN A 201 -21.01 -14.14 11.45
CA GLN A 201 -22.44 -14.49 11.51
C GLN A 201 -23.36 -13.25 11.59
N ARG A 202 -22.95 -12.20 12.31
CA ARG A 202 -23.67 -10.91 12.34
C ARG A 202 -23.65 -10.21 10.97
N LEU A 203 -22.53 -10.24 10.26
CA LEU A 203 -22.39 -9.66 8.92
C LEU A 203 -23.16 -10.47 7.86
N CYS A 204 -23.19 -11.80 7.99
CA CYS A 204 -23.95 -12.70 7.12
C CYS A 204 -25.44 -12.80 7.48
N GLY A 205 -25.92 -12.05 8.48
CA GLY A 205 -27.34 -12.00 8.86
C GLY A 205 -27.89 -13.29 9.49
N THR A 206 -27.03 -14.19 9.97
CA THR A 206 -27.42 -15.50 10.54
C THR A 206 -27.49 -15.51 12.08
N GLY A 207 -27.29 -14.36 12.72
CA GLY A 207 -27.35 -14.23 14.19
C GLY A 207 -28.74 -14.35 14.84
N GLY A 208 -29.75 -14.83 14.11
CA GLY A 208 -31.15 -14.88 14.57
C GLY A 208 -31.77 -16.27 14.68
N LEU A 209 -31.06 -17.35 14.37
CA LEU A 209 -31.60 -18.72 14.46
C LEU A 209 -30.76 -19.56 15.42
N SER A 210 -30.95 -19.31 16.72
CA SER A 210 -30.69 -20.30 17.77
C SER A 210 -32.05 -20.95 18.09
N PRO A 211 -32.24 -22.27 17.95
CA PRO A 211 -33.34 -22.96 18.60
C PRO A 211 -33.15 -23.02 20.13
#